data_AF-A0A927X977-F1
#
_entry.id   AF-A0A927X977-F1
#
_cell.length_a   1.000
_cell.length_b   1.000
_cell.length_c   1.000
_cell.angle_alpha   90.00
_cell.angle_beta   90.00
_cell.angle_gamma   90.00
#
_symmetry.space_group_name_H-M   'P 1'
#
loop_
_entity.id
_entity.type
_entity.pdbx_description
1 polymer ?
#
loop_
_entity_poly.entity_id
_entity_poly.type
_entity_poly.pdbx_seq_one_letter_code
_entity_poly.pdbx_strand_id
1 'polypeptide(L)'
;MGIIIILITLLCLGLGFLLGFARGMKKSIVRIITIVACIIITFIFVKPMGDAIFGMKIGGETIEAKIVNMVPEDFADYVHLVIPIVRGLFMAIGFIVLFLIIQLVTLIIYTVVSFIFVRDSKDGVKTSKRRIIGGIIGLGQGFLIAFFLCMPLSGLFNEANKVMNIEFEGKKLINISNENENSVFDFSKYNESSLCKMYNGLGKGMFKSITTTKNKDGEKVTLSGQIDALIAAVRLAEELSKMGQVDFSNGLNKDNIQELKDTLARLDELKGGLSEESIDTLNDLISELASDFVSDIDLSDFDLTEVSFAKEGEIIEDLFEYQENPDSVSTDELIQTIANSDIILPVAASSEIKIELDDSEKAKAEESINKLEGVDEQKITDLKNIFGITE
;
A
#
# COMPACT_ATOMS: atom_id res chain seq x y z
N MET A 1 -8.86 -12.08 17.62
CA MET A 1 -7.90 -10.96 17.70
C MET A 1 -8.48 -9.68 18.31
N GLY A 2 -9.60 -9.13 17.82
CA GLY A 2 -10.16 -7.88 18.38
C GLY A 2 -10.47 -7.90 19.89
N ILE A 3 -10.93 -9.04 20.42
CA ILE A 3 -11.14 -9.24 21.87
C ILE A 3 -9.82 -9.09 22.65
N ILE A 4 -8.69 -9.56 22.12
CA ILE A 4 -7.39 -9.48 22.78
C ILE A 4 -6.96 -8.02 22.93
N ILE A 5 -7.09 -7.22 21.88
CA ILE A 5 -6.74 -5.79 21.93
C ILE A 5 -7.64 -5.07 22.95
N ILE A 6 -8.95 -5.33 22.95
CA ILE A 6 -9.87 -4.77 23.96
C ILE A 6 -9.43 -5.15 25.38
N LEU A 7 -9.11 -6.42 25.62
CA LEU A 7 -8.66 -6.91 26.92
C LEU A 7 -7.35 -6.24 27.36
N ILE A 8 -6.37 -6.10 26.45
CA ILE A 8 -5.12 -5.38 26.73
C ILE A 8 -5.41 -3.93 27.10
N THR A 9 -6.25 -3.23 26.33
CA THR A 9 -6.61 -1.84 26.61
C THR A 9 -7.29 -1.68 27.96
N LEU A 10 -8.29 -2.52 28.27
CA LEU A 10 -8.99 -2.50 29.56
C LEU A 10 -8.06 -2.84 30.73
N LEU A 11 -7.16 -3.82 30.55
CA LEU A 11 -6.18 -4.21 31.55
C LEU A 11 -5.21 -3.05 31.84
N CYS A 12 -4.69 -2.40 30.81
CA CYS A 12 -3.80 -1.25 30.95
C CYS A 12 -4.51 -0.06 31.63
N LEU A 13 -5.76 0.24 31.27
CA LEU A 13 -6.56 1.29 31.90
C LEU A 13 -6.83 0.98 33.37
N GLY A 14 -7.29 -0.25 33.66
CA GLY A 14 -7.59 -0.70 35.02
C GLY A 14 -6.36 -0.68 35.93
N LEU A 15 -5.25 -1.29 35.48
CA LEU A 15 -3.99 -1.25 36.22
C LEU A 15 -3.44 0.18 36.36
N GLY A 16 -3.56 0.99 35.31
CA GLY A 16 -3.20 2.40 35.32
C GLY A 16 -3.92 3.16 36.42
N PHE A 17 -5.26 3.05 36.46
CA PHE A 17 -6.08 3.67 37.50
C PHE A 17 -5.71 3.18 38.90
N LEU A 18 -5.66 1.87 39.12
CA LEU A 18 -5.40 1.28 40.43
C LEU A 18 -4.03 1.68 40.97
N LEU A 19 -2.99 1.59 40.13
CA LEU A 19 -1.63 1.99 40.50
C LEU A 19 -1.53 3.49 40.72
N GLY A 20 -2.18 4.30 39.88
CA GLY A 20 -2.23 5.74 40.04
C GLY A 20 -2.94 6.15 41.34
N PHE A 21 -4.04 5.47 41.68
CA PHE A 21 -4.80 5.70 42.91
C PHE A 21 -3.97 5.34 44.15
N ALA A 22 -3.27 4.21 44.11
CA ALA A 22 -2.39 3.76 45.19
C ALA A 22 -1.20 4.71 45.42
N ARG A 23 -0.59 5.21 44.34
CA ARG A 23 0.58 6.09 44.37
C ARG A 23 0.25 7.54 44.75
N GLY A 24 -0.93 8.02 44.37
CA GLY A 24 -1.35 9.41 44.53
C GLY A 24 -0.66 10.38 43.55
N MET A 25 -1.22 11.58 43.43
CA MET A 25 -0.89 12.56 42.39
C MET A 25 0.61 12.76 42.09
N LYS A 26 1.45 13.09 43.07
CA LYS A 26 2.87 13.42 42.83
C LYS A 26 3.65 12.26 42.18
N LYS A 27 3.48 11.06 42.72
CA LYS A 27 4.13 9.84 42.21
C LYS A 27 3.56 9.43 40.85
N SER A 28 2.28 9.70 40.58
CA SER A 28 1.70 9.52 39.25
C SER A 28 2.29 10.51 38.23
N ILE A 29 2.49 11.78 38.57
CA ILE A 29 3.09 12.77 37.65
C ILE A 29 4.50 12.34 37.21
N VAL A 30 5.34 11.91 38.16
CA VAL A 30 6.70 11.43 37.81
C VAL A 30 6.62 10.22 36.87
N ARG A 31 5.68 9.30 37.10
CA ARG A 31 5.54 8.11 36.25
C ARG A 31 5.08 8.47 34.83
N ILE A 32 4.12 9.39 34.66
CA ILE A 32 3.67 9.76 33.31
C ILE A 32 4.78 10.44 32.52
N ILE A 33 5.58 11.31 33.16
CA ILE A 33 6.76 11.92 32.52
C ILE A 33 7.75 10.85 32.07
N THR A 34 8.00 9.85 32.92
CA THR A 34 8.92 8.76 32.58
C THR A 34 8.38 7.89 31.43
N ILE A 35 7.06 7.68 31.35
CA ILE A 35 6.42 6.97 30.23
C ILE A 35 6.56 7.77 28.93
N VAL A 36 6.35 9.09 28.98
CA VAL A 36 6.56 9.96 27.80
C VAL A 36 8.02 9.89 27.34
N ALA A 37 8.99 9.94 28.27
CA ALA A 37 10.39 9.75 27.93
C ALA A 37 10.66 8.35 27.34
N CYS A 38 10.05 7.29 27.87
CA CYS A 38 10.13 5.92 27.33
C CYS A 38 9.67 5.88 25.86
N ILE A 39 8.54 6.51 25.55
CA ILE A 39 7.99 6.57 24.20
C ILE A 39 8.99 7.25 23.27
N ILE A 40 9.46 8.45 23.64
CA ILE A 40 10.42 9.22 22.82
C ILE A 40 11.70 8.39 22.56
N ILE A 41 12.26 7.77 23.60
CA ILE A 41 13.45 6.92 23.48
C ILE A 41 13.16 5.75 22.53
N THR A 42 12.00 5.09 22.65
CA THR A 42 11.63 3.97 21.77
C THR A 42 11.60 4.40 20.30
N PHE A 43 11.01 5.55 19.97
CA PHE A 43 11.02 6.08 18.60
C PHE A 43 12.43 6.39 18.08
N ILE A 44 13.34 6.85 18.95
CA ILE A 44 14.72 7.12 18.56
C ILE A 44 15.47 5.81 18.26
N PHE A 45 15.24 4.76 19.06
CA PHE A 45 16.00 3.51 18.98
C PHE A 45 15.41 2.45 18.05
N VAL A 46 14.16 2.59 17.59
CA VAL A 46 13.52 1.58 16.72
C VAL A 46 14.27 1.38 15.40
N LYS A 47 14.73 2.46 14.76
CA LYS A 47 15.48 2.38 13.49
C LYS A 47 16.86 1.75 13.67
N PRO A 48 17.73 2.23 14.60
CA PRO A 48 19.00 1.56 14.90
C PRO A 48 18.85 0.09 15.27
N MET A 49 17.79 -0.26 16.00
CA MET A 49 17.48 -1.65 16.34
C MET A 49 17.11 -2.45 15.09
N GLY A 50 16.27 -1.92 14.20
CA GLY A 50 15.95 -2.56 12.92
C GLY A 50 17.20 -2.81 12.08
N ASP A 51 18.07 -1.83 11.94
CA ASP A 51 19.33 -1.94 11.20
C ASP A 51 20.25 -3.01 11.82
N ALA A 52 20.34 -3.04 13.16
CA ALA A 52 21.13 -4.03 13.87
C ALA A 52 20.58 -5.46 13.73
N ILE A 53 19.25 -5.63 13.72
CA ILE A 53 18.61 -6.93 13.51
C ILE A 53 18.92 -7.45 12.11
N PHE A 54 18.74 -6.63 11.07
CA PHE A 54 18.99 -7.04 9.69
C PHE A 54 20.48 -7.28 9.40
N GLY A 55 21.37 -6.51 10.05
CA GLY A 55 22.82 -6.72 9.98
C GLY A 55 23.34 -7.91 10.79
N MET A 56 22.51 -8.54 11.63
CA MET A 56 22.93 -9.68 12.45
C MET A 56 23.14 -10.93 11.58
N LYS A 57 24.28 -11.59 11.75
CA LYS A 57 24.58 -12.86 11.08
C LYS A 57 24.04 -14.04 11.90
N ILE A 58 23.13 -14.82 11.33
CA ILE A 58 22.58 -16.05 11.93
C ILE A 58 23.05 -17.23 11.09
N GLY A 59 24.03 -17.98 11.56
CA GLY A 59 24.58 -19.12 10.80
C GLY A 59 25.45 -18.72 9.61
N GLY A 60 26.09 -17.54 9.66
CA GLY A 60 27.03 -17.04 8.64
C GLY A 60 26.44 -15.97 7.70
N GLU A 61 25.12 -15.96 7.54
CA GLU A 61 24.38 -15.06 6.64
C GLU A 61 23.54 -14.03 7.42
N THR A 62 23.28 -12.87 6.82
CA THR A 62 22.36 -11.86 7.37
C THR A 62 20.91 -12.32 7.26
N ILE A 63 20.00 -11.72 8.03
CA ILE A 63 18.55 -11.98 7.90
C ILE A 63 18.08 -11.61 6.48
N GLU A 64 18.62 -10.54 5.92
CA GLU A 64 18.35 -10.10 4.55
C GLU A 64 18.76 -11.16 3.52
N ALA A 65 19.98 -11.69 3.61
CA ALA A 65 20.45 -12.75 2.73
C ALA A 65 19.61 -14.03 2.86
N LYS A 66 19.15 -14.36 4.07
CA LYS A 66 18.24 -15.50 4.26
C LYS A 66 16.87 -15.29 3.61
N ILE A 67 16.33 -14.08 3.66
CA ILE A 67 15.06 -13.76 2.99
C ILE A 67 15.25 -13.88 1.48
N VAL A 68 16.33 -13.34 0.93
CA VAL A 68 16.69 -13.48 -0.49
C VAL A 68 16.74 -14.96 -0.88
N ASN A 69 17.42 -15.79 -0.09
CA ASN A 69 17.55 -17.22 -0.34
C ASN A 69 16.24 -18.03 -0.15
N MET A 70 15.19 -17.44 0.45
CA MET A 70 13.87 -18.07 0.58
C MET A 70 12.95 -17.76 -0.61
N VAL A 71 13.27 -16.73 -1.40
CA VAL A 71 12.52 -16.40 -2.61
C VAL A 71 12.95 -17.37 -3.72
N PRO A 72 12.01 -17.97 -4.47
CA PRO A 72 12.36 -18.84 -5.59
C PRO A 72 13.23 -18.11 -6.61
N GLU A 73 14.13 -18.81 -7.30
CA GLU A 73 15.07 -18.21 -8.27
C GLU A 73 14.33 -17.42 -9.36
N ASP A 74 13.16 -17.89 -9.79
CA ASP A 74 12.29 -17.23 -10.77
C ASP A 74 11.77 -15.85 -10.31
N PHE A 75 11.93 -15.52 -9.02
CA PHE A 75 11.52 -14.23 -8.45
C PHE A 75 12.69 -13.45 -7.85
N ALA A 76 13.94 -13.84 -8.14
CA ALA A 76 15.13 -13.25 -7.54
C ALA A 76 15.24 -11.73 -7.81
N ASP A 77 14.84 -11.28 -8.99
CA ASP A 77 14.92 -9.87 -9.39
C ASP A 77 13.94 -9.00 -8.59
N TYR A 78 12.80 -9.54 -8.17
CA TYR A 78 11.76 -8.83 -7.40
C TYR A 78 12.01 -8.82 -5.87
N VAL A 79 13.08 -9.47 -5.39
CA VAL A 79 13.37 -9.59 -3.95
C VAL A 79 13.49 -8.23 -3.26
N HIS A 80 14.02 -7.23 -3.95
CA HIS A 80 14.21 -5.90 -3.40
C HIS A 80 12.88 -5.15 -3.13
N LEU A 81 11.76 -5.58 -3.70
CA LEU A 81 10.40 -5.10 -3.39
C LEU A 81 9.87 -5.76 -2.10
N VAL A 82 10.26 -7.01 -1.85
CA VAL A 82 9.85 -7.79 -0.67
C VAL A 82 10.62 -7.35 0.59
N ILE A 83 11.91 -7.03 0.47
CA ILE A 83 12.76 -6.65 1.60
C ILE A 83 12.19 -5.48 2.42
N PRO A 84 11.76 -4.34 1.80
CA PRO A 84 11.14 -3.24 2.52
C PRO A 84 9.90 -3.64 3.32
N ILE A 85 9.04 -4.50 2.77
CA ILE A 85 7.85 -5.02 3.44
C ILE A 85 8.26 -5.80 4.69
N VAL A 86 9.17 -6.78 4.53
CA VAL A 86 9.63 -7.60 5.66
C VAL A 86 10.29 -6.74 6.73
N ARG A 87 11.12 -5.78 6.34
CA ARG A 87 11.77 -4.85 7.26
C ARG A 87 10.77 -3.97 8.01
N GLY A 88 9.75 -3.46 7.33
CA GLY A 88 8.64 -2.74 7.96
C GLY A 88 7.91 -3.57 9.01
N LEU A 89 7.63 -4.85 8.73
CA LEU A 89 7.01 -5.79 9.68
C LEU A 89 7.89 -6.01 10.92
N PHE A 90 9.18 -6.28 10.74
CA PHE A 90 10.13 -6.46 11.83
C PHE A 90 10.30 -5.18 12.67
N MET A 91 10.27 -3.99 12.05
CA MET A 91 10.32 -2.74 12.80
C MET A 91 9.07 -2.52 13.65
N ALA A 92 7.87 -2.85 13.14
CA ALA A 92 6.64 -2.76 13.92
C ALA A 92 6.64 -3.70 15.14
N ILE A 93 7.05 -4.96 14.96
CA ILE A 93 7.17 -5.94 16.05
C ILE A 93 8.29 -5.53 17.01
N GLY A 94 9.43 -5.14 16.46
CA GLY A 94 10.59 -4.69 17.22
C GLY A 94 10.29 -3.45 18.06
N PHE A 95 9.48 -2.51 17.56
CA PHE A 95 9.01 -1.37 18.36
C PHE A 95 8.27 -1.83 19.61
N ILE A 96 7.37 -2.82 19.49
CA ILE A 96 6.62 -3.35 20.64
C ILE A 96 7.57 -3.96 21.67
N VAL A 97 8.51 -4.80 21.22
CA VAL A 97 9.49 -5.45 22.10
C VAL A 97 10.39 -4.40 22.78
N LEU A 98 10.92 -3.46 22.01
CA LEU A 98 11.77 -2.38 22.50
C LEU A 98 11.01 -1.50 23.49
N PHE A 99 9.76 -1.14 23.19
CA PHE A 99 8.89 -0.38 24.08
C PHE A 99 8.72 -1.10 25.42
N LEU A 100 8.42 -2.41 25.41
CA LEU A 100 8.28 -3.21 26.63
C LEU A 100 9.58 -3.28 27.45
N ILE A 101 10.73 -3.44 26.79
CA ILE A 101 12.05 -3.46 27.44
C ILE A 101 12.35 -2.10 28.09
N ILE A 102 12.21 -0.99 27.35
CA ILE A 102 12.47 0.35 27.88
C ILE A 102 11.45 0.67 28.99
N GLN A 103 10.19 0.19 28.87
CA GLN A 103 9.17 0.37 29.89
C GLN A 103 9.53 -0.35 31.21
N LEU A 104 10.19 -1.51 31.12
CA LEU A 104 10.73 -2.22 32.28
C LEU A 104 11.90 -1.45 32.91
N VAL A 105 12.85 -0.97 32.09
CA VAL A 105 14.00 -0.18 32.55
C VAL A 105 13.54 1.11 33.24
N THR A 106 12.59 1.82 32.63
CA THR A 106 12.02 3.06 33.20
C THR A 106 11.21 2.82 34.46
N LEU A 107 10.68 1.61 34.68
CA LEU A 107 10.05 1.22 35.95
C LEU A 107 11.09 1.15 37.09
N ILE A 108 12.27 0.62 36.80
CA ILE A 108 13.39 0.59 37.76
C ILE A 108 13.82 2.03 38.09
N ILE A 109 14.06 2.86 37.06
CA ILE A 109 14.45 4.27 37.23
C ILE A 109 13.41 5.04 38.05
N TYR A 110 12.13 4.89 37.69
CA TYR A 110 11.02 5.50 38.43
C TYR A 110 11.02 5.10 39.91
N THR A 111 11.27 3.83 40.21
CA THR A 111 11.26 3.32 41.59
C THR A 111 12.36 4.00 42.41
N VAL A 112 13.57 4.14 41.86
CA VAL A 112 14.70 4.83 42.50
C VAL A 112 14.40 6.32 42.68
N VAL A 113 13.97 7.01 41.63
CA VAL A 113 13.69 8.47 41.67
C VAL A 113 12.55 8.79 42.63
N SER A 114 11.46 8.01 42.59
CA SER A 114 10.30 8.22 43.46
C SER A 114 10.60 7.93 44.94
N PHE A 115 11.52 7.00 45.22
CA PHE A 115 11.99 6.72 46.58
C PHE A 115 12.82 7.87 47.15
N ILE A 116 13.73 8.44 46.35
CA ILE A 116 14.67 9.49 46.79
C ILE A 116 14.00 10.87 46.85
N PHE A 117 13.26 11.25 45.79
CA PHE A 117 12.81 12.65 45.60
C PHE A 117 11.35 12.89 45.99
N VAL A 118 10.50 11.86 46.02
CA VAL A 118 9.06 12.03 46.33
C VAL A 118 8.77 11.53 47.74
N ARG A 119 9.16 12.33 48.74
CA ARG A 119 8.79 12.10 50.14
C ARG A 119 7.27 12.17 50.31
N ASP A 120 6.69 11.12 50.91
CA ASP A 120 5.32 11.15 51.39
C ASP A 120 5.21 12.28 52.43
N SER A 121 4.25 13.20 52.25
CA SER A 121 3.99 14.26 53.23
C SER A 121 3.71 13.62 54.58
N LYS A 122 4.46 14.01 55.62
CA LYS A 122 4.30 13.49 56.99
C LYS A 122 2.94 13.86 57.62
N ASP A 123 2.20 14.77 57.01
CA ASP A 123 0.87 15.16 57.46
C ASP A 123 -0.16 14.11 57.01
N GLY A 124 -0.56 13.27 57.98
CA GLY A 124 -1.34 12.04 57.83
C GLY A 124 -2.74 12.13 57.22
N VAL A 125 -3.07 13.19 56.48
CA VAL A 125 -4.28 13.24 55.66
C VAL A 125 -3.88 13.13 54.20
N LYS A 126 -3.66 11.88 53.73
CA LYS A 126 -3.78 11.56 52.30
C LYS A 126 -5.25 11.82 51.92
N THR A 127 -5.60 13.08 51.64
CA THR A 127 -6.95 13.47 51.24
C THR A 127 -7.39 12.58 50.07
N SER A 128 -8.57 11.97 50.17
CA SER A 128 -9.16 11.10 49.13
C SER A 128 -9.05 11.74 47.73
N LYS A 129 -9.21 13.07 47.66
CA LYS A 129 -9.02 13.90 46.47
C LYS A 129 -7.66 13.68 45.77
N ARG A 130 -6.54 13.63 46.50
CA ARG A 130 -5.20 13.43 45.90
C ARG A 130 -4.98 12.01 45.37
N ARG A 131 -5.68 11.02 45.93
CA ARG A 131 -5.65 9.63 45.42
C ARG A 131 -6.51 9.50 44.17
N ILE A 132 -7.70 10.10 44.15
CA ILE A 132 -8.57 10.13 42.96
C ILE A 132 -7.84 10.82 41.79
N ILE A 133 -7.21 11.97 42.01
CA ILE A 133 -6.40 12.64 40.98
C ILE A 133 -5.24 11.74 40.52
N GLY A 134 -4.59 11.03 41.45
CA GLY A 134 -3.58 10.03 41.11
C GLY A 134 -4.11 8.93 40.21
N GLY A 135 -5.34 8.46 40.45
CA GLY A 135 -6.03 7.47 39.63
C GLY A 135 -6.37 7.99 38.23
N ILE A 136 -6.84 9.23 38.10
CA ILE A 136 -7.12 9.87 36.79
C ILE A 136 -5.83 9.97 35.96
N ILE A 137 -4.73 10.43 36.57
CA ILE A 137 -3.42 10.46 35.89
C ILE A 137 -2.99 9.03 35.52
N GLY A 138 -3.27 8.07 36.39
CA GLY A 138 -3.06 6.65 36.15
C GLY A 138 -3.84 6.10 34.94
N LEU A 139 -5.09 6.52 34.73
CA LEU A 139 -5.85 6.19 33.52
C LEU A 139 -5.16 6.70 32.27
N GLY A 140 -4.69 7.96 32.29
CA GLY A 140 -3.93 8.53 31.18
C GLY A 140 -2.65 7.74 30.88
N GLN A 141 -1.93 7.29 31.92
CA GLN A 141 -0.76 6.41 31.75
C GLN A 141 -1.14 5.06 31.13
N GLY A 142 -2.21 4.43 31.64
CA GLY A 142 -2.73 3.17 31.13
C GLY A 142 -3.11 3.28 29.66
N PHE A 143 -3.78 4.38 29.30
CA PHE A 143 -4.13 4.68 27.91
C PHE A 143 -2.88 4.84 27.04
N LEU A 144 -1.88 5.62 27.45
CA LEU A 144 -0.64 5.78 26.69
C LEU A 144 0.06 4.44 26.46
N ILE A 145 0.20 3.61 27.50
CA ILE A 145 0.83 2.30 27.39
C ILE A 145 0.04 1.41 26.43
N ALA A 146 -1.29 1.32 26.58
CA ALA A 146 -2.14 0.56 25.68
C ALA A 146 -2.04 1.06 24.25
N PHE A 147 -2.00 2.38 24.06
CA PHE A 147 -1.89 3.00 22.75
C PHE A 147 -0.60 2.61 22.04
N PHE A 148 0.56 2.76 22.68
CA PHE A 148 1.84 2.44 22.04
C PHE A 148 2.10 0.93 21.90
N LEU A 149 1.41 0.08 22.64
CA LEU A 149 1.39 -1.37 22.43
C LEU A 149 0.49 -1.79 21.28
N CYS A 150 -0.74 -1.27 21.26
CA CYS A 150 -1.78 -1.72 20.34
C CYS A 150 -1.72 -1.01 18.98
N MET A 151 -1.18 0.20 18.90
CA MET A 151 -1.10 0.96 17.63
C MET A 151 -0.32 0.22 16.55
N PRO A 152 0.91 -0.31 16.80
CA PRO A 152 1.62 -1.06 15.77
C PRO A 152 0.90 -2.36 15.39
N LEU A 153 0.28 -3.05 16.35
CA LEU A 153 -0.54 -4.24 16.08
C LEU A 153 -1.75 -3.91 15.20
N SER A 154 -2.42 -2.79 15.46
CA SER A 154 -3.58 -2.34 14.69
C SER A 154 -3.18 -2.02 13.25
N GLY A 155 -2.04 -1.33 13.07
CA GLY A 155 -1.47 -1.08 11.75
C GLY A 155 -1.15 -2.38 11.01
N LEU A 156 -0.46 -3.32 11.66
CA LEU A 156 -0.16 -4.63 11.07
C LEU A 156 -1.41 -5.43 10.69
N PHE A 157 -2.47 -5.41 11.50
CA PHE A 157 -3.72 -6.11 11.19
C PHE A 157 -4.48 -5.47 10.03
N ASN A 158 -4.43 -4.15 9.90
CA ASN A 158 -4.95 -3.50 8.70
C ASN A 158 -4.20 -3.94 7.45
N GLU A 159 -2.87 -3.86 7.47
CA GLU A 159 -2.06 -4.22 6.31
C GLU A 159 -2.24 -5.70 5.95
N ALA A 160 -2.23 -6.61 6.93
CA ALA A 160 -2.50 -8.03 6.72
C ALA A 160 -3.91 -8.26 6.13
N ASN A 161 -4.92 -7.52 6.62
CA ASN A 161 -6.27 -7.64 6.09
C ASN A 161 -6.40 -7.14 4.64
N LYS A 162 -5.64 -6.12 4.25
CA LYS A 162 -5.63 -5.70 2.84
C LYS A 162 -5.07 -6.83 1.96
N VAL A 163 -3.94 -7.39 2.36
CA VAL A 163 -3.26 -8.48 1.64
C VAL A 163 -4.11 -9.76 1.55
N MET A 164 -4.80 -10.16 2.62
CA MET A 164 -5.67 -11.35 2.62
C MET A 164 -6.99 -11.19 1.85
N ASN A 165 -7.36 -9.95 1.51
CA ASN A 165 -8.55 -9.66 0.70
C ASN A 165 -8.18 -9.29 -0.74
N ILE A 166 -6.93 -9.53 -1.15
CA ILE A 166 -6.57 -9.50 -2.55
C ILE A 166 -7.19 -10.71 -3.23
N GLU A 167 -7.94 -10.44 -4.29
CA GLU A 167 -8.56 -11.42 -5.16
C GLU A 167 -8.01 -11.22 -6.58
N PHE A 168 -7.85 -12.31 -7.31
CA PHE A 168 -7.53 -12.31 -8.74
C PHE A 168 -8.44 -13.35 -9.38
N GLU A 169 -9.20 -12.94 -10.40
CA GLU A 169 -10.21 -13.79 -11.08
C GLU A 169 -11.20 -14.44 -10.09
N GLY A 170 -11.63 -13.69 -9.08
CA GLY A 170 -12.57 -14.16 -8.04
C GLY A 170 -11.99 -15.20 -7.07
N LYS A 171 -10.67 -15.44 -7.07
CA LYS A 171 -9.98 -16.31 -6.11
C LYS A 171 -9.09 -15.48 -5.20
N LYS A 172 -9.13 -15.76 -3.89
CA LYS A 172 -8.20 -15.17 -2.93
C LYS A 172 -6.79 -15.70 -3.18
N LEU A 173 -5.84 -14.80 -3.43
CA LEU A 173 -4.44 -15.17 -3.68
C LEU A 173 -3.77 -15.76 -2.44
N ILE A 174 -4.14 -15.26 -1.26
CA ILE A 174 -3.60 -15.72 0.02
C ILE A 174 -4.74 -16.33 0.82
N ASN A 175 -4.80 -17.67 0.80
CA ASN A 175 -5.74 -18.41 1.61
C ASN A 175 -5.04 -19.00 2.84
N ILE A 176 -5.05 -18.26 3.95
CA ILE A 176 -4.59 -18.76 5.26
C ILE A 176 -5.75 -19.52 5.93
N SER A 177 -6.24 -20.57 5.27
CA SER A 177 -7.10 -21.56 5.92
C SER A 177 -6.31 -22.86 6.05
N ASN A 178 -6.03 -23.25 7.29
CA ASN A 178 -5.57 -24.60 7.56
C ASN A 178 -6.72 -25.55 7.23
N GLU A 179 -6.48 -26.58 6.41
CA GLU A 179 -7.45 -27.62 6.03
C GLU A 179 -8.10 -28.35 7.23
N ASN A 180 -7.62 -28.15 8.47
CA ASN A 180 -8.07 -28.87 9.65
C ASN A 180 -8.56 -28.03 10.85
N GLU A 181 -8.70 -26.69 10.76
CA GLU A 181 -9.32 -25.91 11.85
C GLU A 181 -10.14 -24.73 11.32
N ASN A 182 -11.35 -24.57 11.85
CA ASN A 182 -12.31 -23.46 11.62
C ASN A 182 -11.81 -22.07 12.07
N SER A 183 -10.49 -21.79 12.03
CA SER A 183 -9.93 -20.49 12.36
C SER A 183 -9.28 -19.85 11.15
N VAL A 184 -10.10 -19.35 10.23
CA VAL A 184 -9.65 -18.28 9.32
C VAL A 184 -9.26 -17.11 10.22
N PHE A 185 -8.01 -16.63 10.10
CA PHE A 185 -7.60 -15.37 10.73
C PHE A 185 -8.37 -14.23 10.06
N ASP A 186 -9.56 -13.94 10.56
CA ASP A 186 -10.41 -12.88 10.06
C ASP A 186 -10.21 -11.61 10.91
N PHE A 187 -9.60 -10.59 10.30
CA PHE A 187 -9.39 -9.28 10.91
C PHE A 187 -10.54 -8.29 10.61
N SER A 188 -11.51 -8.65 9.75
CA SER A 188 -12.57 -7.74 9.28
C SER A 188 -13.34 -7.10 10.44
N LYS A 189 -13.87 -7.93 11.36
CA LYS A 189 -14.60 -7.48 12.55
C LYS A 189 -13.79 -6.55 13.44
N TYR A 190 -12.47 -6.75 13.51
CA TYR A 190 -11.60 -5.85 14.27
C TYR A 190 -11.38 -4.53 13.53
N ASN A 191 -11.10 -4.57 12.24
CA ASN A 191 -10.83 -3.39 11.42
C ASN A 191 -12.04 -2.45 11.35
N GLU A 192 -13.25 -2.99 11.34
CA GLU A 192 -14.49 -2.21 11.39
C GLU A 192 -14.78 -1.59 12.76
N SER A 193 -14.16 -2.10 13.83
CA SER A 193 -14.43 -1.69 15.20
C SER A 193 -13.97 -0.25 15.49
N SER A 194 -14.69 0.44 16.38
CA SER A 194 -14.33 1.79 16.83
C SER A 194 -12.95 1.86 17.48
N LEU A 195 -12.50 0.76 18.10
CA LEU A 195 -11.19 0.68 18.74
C LEU A 195 -10.06 0.69 17.70
N CYS A 196 -10.20 -0.08 16.62
CA CYS A 196 -9.24 -0.06 15.51
C CYS A 196 -9.24 1.32 14.83
N LYS A 197 -10.41 1.88 14.54
CA LYS A 197 -10.56 3.25 14.00
C LYS A 197 -9.88 4.30 14.89
N MET A 198 -9.99 4.19 16.21
CA MET A 198 -9.29 5.07 17.16
C MET A 198 -7.77 4.92 17.07
N TYR A 199 -7.25 3.69 17.11
CA TYR A 199 -5.80 3.46 17.03
C TYR A 199 -5.22 3.90 15.70
N ASN A 200 -5.91 3.63 14.58
CA ASN A 200 -5.47 4.06 13.27
C ASN A 200 -5.58 5.58 13.09
N GLY A 201 -6.70 6.18 13.51
CA GLY A 201 -6.91 7.63 13.39
C GLY A 201 -5.86 8.45 14.13
N LEU A 202 -5.49 8.02 15.34
CA LEU A 202 -4.45 8.69 16.13
C LEU A 202 -3.03 8.22 15.80
N GLY A 203 -2.88 7.00 15.29
CA GLY A 203 -1.61 6.29 15.21
C GLY A 203 -1.04 6.14 13.80
N LYS A 204 -1.80 6.40 12.72
CA LYS A 204 -1.37 6.15 11.33
C LYS A 204 0.00 6.78 11.02
N GLY A 205 0.22 8.04 11.39
CA GLY A 205 1.50 8.71 11.18
C GLY A 205 2.65 8.12 12.01
N MET A 206 2.36 7.67 13.23
CA MET A 206 3.36 7.02 14.10
C MET A 206 3.71 5.62 13.58
N PHE A 207 2.71 4.85 13.14
CA PHE A 207 2.90 3.57 12.49
C PHE A 207 3.76 3.73 11.24
N LYS A 208 3.39 4.65 10.33
CA LYS A 208 4.18 4.98 9.13
C LYS A 208 5.63 5.31 9.48
N SER A 209 5.86 6.13 10.51
CA SER A 209 7.21 6.50 10.97
C SER A 209 8.04 5.31 11.49
N ILE A 210 7.40 4.38 12.23
CA ILE A 210 8.02 3.16 12.74
C ILE A 210 8.37 2.21 11.60
N THR A 211 7.49 2.07 10.61
CA THR A 211 7.64 1.13 9.49
C THR A 211 8.35 1.73 8.28
N THR A 212 8.86 2.96 8.39
CA THR A 212 9.66 3.58 7.33
C THR A 212 11.04 2.95 7.28
N THR A 213 11.39 2.41 6.11
CA THR A 213 12.68 1.83 5.78
C THR A 213 13.29 2.52 4.55
N LYS A 214 14.38 1.98 4.03
CA LYS A 214 14.93 2.34 2.73
C LYS A 214 14.75 1.22 1.71
N ASN A 215 14.49 1.58 0.46
CA ASN A 215 14.55 0.67 -0.70
C ASN A 215 16.00 0.50 -1.20
N LYS A 216 16.18 -0.19 -2.35
CA LYS A 216 17.48 -0.42 -2.99
C LYS A 216 18.22 0.88 -3.35
N ASP A 217 17.46 1.90 -3.73
CA ASP A 217 17.97 3.23 -4.13
C ASP A 217 18.25 4.16 -2.95
N GLY A 218 17.95 3.71 -1.73
CA GLY A 218 18.17 4.47 -0.50
C GLY A 218 17.07 5.48 -0.16
N GLU A 219 15.99 5.48 -0.93
CA GLU A 219 14.79 6.30 -0.75
C GLU A 219 13.91 5.77 0.39
N LYS A 220 13.14 6.67 1.01
CA LYS A 220 12.30 6.31 2.16
C LYS A 220 10.99 5.72 1.69
N VAL A 221 10.81 4.44 1.96
CA VAL A 221 9.57 3.70 1.69
C VAL A 221 8.97 3.20 3.00
N THR A 222 7.67 2.91 3.00
CA THR A 222 6.90 2.53 4.17
C THR A 222 6.10 1.27 3.91
N LEU A 223 5.89 0.47 4.95
CA LEU A 223 5.15 -0.79 4.84
C LEU A 223 3.79 -0.61 4.14
N SER A 224 3.03 0.43 4.50
CA SER A 224 1.72 0.71 3.89
C SER A 224 1.84 1.04 2.40
N GLY A 225 2.80 1.89 2.01
CA GLY A 225 2.96 2.28 0.61
C GLY A 225 3.35 1.10 -0.29
N GLN A 226 4.24 0.24 0.20
CA GLN A 226 4.67 -0.97 -0.51
C GLN A 226 3.53 -2.01 -0.63
N ILE A 227 2.74 -2.19 0.43
CA ILE A 227 1.57 -3.10 0.38
C ILE A 227 0.48 -2.55 -0.55
N ASP A 228 0.24 -1.23 -0.52
CA ASP A 228 -0.73 -0.59 -1.41
C ASP A 228 -0.30 -0.70 -2.88
N ALA A 229 1.01 -0.58 -3.18
CA ALA A 229 1.56 -0.82 -4.51
C ALA A 229 1.35 -2.27 -4.98
N LEU A 230 1.64 -3.26 -4.12
CA LEU A 230 1.40 -4.69 -4.44
C LEU A 230 -0.09 -4.97 -4.72
N ILE A 231 -0.99 -4.41 -3.90
CA ILE A 231 -2.44 -4.57 -4.10
C ILE A 231 -2.86 -3.94 -5.43
N ALA A 232 -2.34 -2.76 -5.75
CA ALA A 232 -2.63 -2.11 -7.01
C ALA A 232 -2.08 -2.89 -8.20
N ALA A 233 -0.88 -3.45 -8.14
CA ALA A 233 -0.33 -4.30 -9.19
C ALA A 233 -1.29 -5.45 -9.53
N VAL A 234 -1.81 -6.16 -8.51
CA VAL A 234 -2.76 -7.27 -8.73
C VAL A 234 -4.08 -6.77 -9.33
N ARG A 235 -4.62 -5.65 -8.84
CA ARG A 235 -5.88 -5.08 -9.36
C ARG A 235 -5.74 -4.54 -10.77
N LEU A 236 -4.61 -3.92 -11.09
CA LEU A 236 -4.27 -3.49 -12.44
C LEU A 236 -4.19 -4.69 -13.37
N ALA A 237 -3.48 -5.76 -12.97
CA ALA A 237 -3.43 -6.99 -13.76
C ALA A 237 -4.81 -7.62 -13.96
N GLU A 238 -5.69 -7.60 -12.95
CA GLU A 238 -7.06 -8.10 -13.07
C GLU A 238 -7.90 -7.27 -14.05
N GLU A 239 -7.87 -5.93 -13.96
CA GLU A 239 -8.60 -5.05 -14.87
C GLU A 239 -8.03 -5.12 -16.30
N LEU A 240 -6.71 -5.15 -16.47
CA LEU A 240 -6.06 -5.35 -17.77
C LEU A 240 -6.39 -6.71 -18.39
N SER A 241 -6.47 -7.77 -17.57
CA SER A 241 -6.91 -9.09 -18.06
C SER A 241 -8.35 -9.06 -18.56
N LYS A 242 -9.23 -8.21 -18.00
CA LYS A 242 -10.59 -8.02 -18.53
C LYS A 242 -10.54 -7.33 -19.89
N MET A 243 -9.69 -6.31 -20.06
CA MET A 243 -9.48 -5.67 -21.36
C MET A 243 -9.04 -6.65 -22.44
N GLY A 244 -8.09 -7.55 -22.12
CA GLY A 244 -7.64 -8.59 -23.06
C GLY A 244 -8.68 -9.67 -23.40
N GLN A 245 -9.78 -9.75 -22.65
CA GLN A 245 -10.88 -10.68 -22.90
C GLN A 245 -12.04 -10.06 -23.67
N VAL A 246 -11.98 -8.75 -23.96
CA VAL A 246 -13.00 -8.06 -24.74
C VAL A 246 -13.05 -8.65 -26.15
N ASP A 247 -14.25 -9.06 -26.57
CA ASP A 247 -14.46 -9.69 -27.88
C ASP A 247 -14.61 -8.63 -28.98
N PHE A 248 -13.59 -8.58 -29.85
CA PHE A 248 -13.57 -7.75 -31.05
C PHE A 248 -13.85 -8.54 -32.33
N SER A 249 -14.27 -9.81 -32.26
CA SER A 249 -14.48 -10.65 -33.46
C SER A 249 -15.54 -10.08 -34.42
N ASN A 250 -16.40 -9.19 -33.94
CA ASN A 250 -17.42 -8.48 -34.71
C ASN A 250 -17.08 -6.99 -34.91
N GLY A 251 -15.81 -6.61 -34.79
CA GLY A 251 -15.35 -5.22 -34.86
C GLY A 251 -15.71 -4.39 -33.61
N LEU A 252 -15.47 -3.07 -33.68
CA LEU A 252 -15.86 -2.13 -32.62
C LEU A 252 -17.38 -1.97 -32.59
N ASN A 253 -17.98 -2.08 -31.41
CA ASN A 253 -19.40 -1.89 -31.19
C ASN A 253 -19.67 -1.27 -29.80
N LYS A 254 -20.89 -0.77 -29.57
CA LYS A 254 -21.22 -0.06 -28.33
C LYS A 254 -20.95 -0.87 -27.05
N ASP A 255 -21.15 -2.19 -27.10
CA ASP A 255 -21.02 -3.04 -25.93
C ASP A 255 -19.53 -3.21 -25.55
N ASN A 256 -18.66 -3.54 -26.51
CA ASN A 256 -17.22 -3.70 -26.25
C ASN A 256 -16.52 -2.38 -25.88
N ILE A 257 -16.96 -1.26 -26.46
CA ILE A 257 -16.44 0.07 -26.10
C ILE A 257 -16.85 0.46 -24.69
N GLN A 258 -18.11 0.26 -24.33
CA GLN A 258 -18.57 0.59 -22.98
C GLN A 258 -17.81 -0.26 -21.95
N GLU A 259 -17.56 -1.54 -22.24
CA GLU A 259 -16.77 -2.42 -21.37
C GLU A 259 -15.32 -1.94 -21.19
N LEU A 260 -14.66 -1.48 -22.28
CA LEU A 260 -13.33 -0.90 -22.21
C LEU A 260 -13.31 0.43 -21.45
N LYS A 261 -14.27 1.32 -21.72
CA LYS A 261 -14.40 2.60 -21.01
C LYS A 261 -14.62 2.40 -19.51
N ASP A 262 -15.48 1.45 -19.14
CA ASP A 262 -15.73 1.11 -17.75
C ASP A 262 -14.47 0.56 -17.08
N THR A 263 -13.68 -0.24 -17.81
CA THR A 263 -12.42 -0.79 -17.30
C THR A 263 -11.34 0.28 -17.15
N LEU A 264 -11.18 1.16 -18.13
CA LEU A 264 -10.27 2.30 -18.06
C LEU A 264 -10.67 3.30 -16.96
N ALA A 265 -11.95 3.55 -16.76
CA ALA A 265 -12.44 4.35 -15.63
C ALA A 265 -12.11 3.71 -14.27
N ARG A 266 -12.21 2.38 -14.15
CA ARG A 266 -11.78 1.64 -12.95
C ARG A 266 -10.27 1.74 -12.74
N LEU A 267 -9.47 1.64 -13.80
CA LEU A 267 -8.02 1.83 -13.75
C LEU A 267 -7.64 3.26 -13.28
N ASP A 268 -8.38 4.27 -13.74
CA ASP A 268 -8.20 5.67 -13.30
C ASP A 268 -8.56 5.85 -11.82
N GLU A 269 -9.67 5.26 -11.35
CA GLU A 269 -10.06 5.28 -9.94
C GLU A 269 -9.01 4.58 -9.05
N LEU A 270 -8.47 3.44 -9.52
CA LEU A 270 -7.39 2.73 -8.83
C LEU A 270 -6.14 3.62 -8.72
N LYS A 271 -5.70 4.25 -9.80
CA LYS A 271 -4.58 5.21 -9.82
C LYS A 271 -4.83 6.37 -8.86
N GLY A 272 -6.01 6.99 -8.92
CA GLY A 272 -6.38 8.13 -8.06
C GLY A 272 -6.44 7.81 -6.56
N GLY A 273 -6.56 6.53 -6.19
CA GLY A 273 -6.51 6.06 -4.81
C GLY A 273 -5.11 5.83 -4.24
N LEU A 274 -4.05 5.87 -5.07
CA LEU A 274 -2.68 5.59 -4.67
C LEU A 274 -1.94 6.82 -4.14
N SER A 275 -0.96 6.56 -3.27
CA SER A 275 0.02 7.59 -2.88
C SER A 275 1.15 7.66 -3.90
N GLU A 276 1.84 8.80 -4.00
CA GLU A 276 3.04 8.97 -4.85
C GLU A 276 4.03 7.80 -4.63
N GLU A 277 4.37 7.51 -3.37
CA GLU A 277 5.22 6.38 -2.97
C GLU A 277 4.76 5.02 -3.55
N SER A 278 3.44 4.81 -3.65
CA SER A 278 2.87 3.57 -4.19
C SER A 278 2.89 3.55 -5.72
N ILE A 279 2.74 4.71 -6.36
CA ILE A 279 2.86 4.85 -7.82
C ILE A 279 4.31 4.59 -8.23
N ASP A 280 5.28 5.20 -7.56
CA ASP A 280 6.72 4.99 -7.83
C ASP A 280 7.09 3.51 -7.72
N THR A 281 6.68 2.85 -6.63
CA THR A 281 6.94 1.42 -6.40
C THR A 281 6.28 0.53 -7.45
N LEU A 282 5.11 0.94 -7.95
CA LEU A 282 4.36 0.19 -8.95
C LEU A 282 4.98 0.37 -10.34
N ASN A 283 5.47 1.56 -10.68
CA ASN A 283 6.25 1.80 -11.90
C ASN A 283 7.52 0.94 -11.90
N ASP A 284 8.25 0.88 -10.78
CA ASP A 284 9.41 -0.01 -10.63
C ASP A 284 9.01 -1.46 -10.93
N LEU A 285 7.92 -1.95 -10.32
CA LEU A 285 7.41 -3.31 -10.51
C LEU A 285 7.00 -3.57 -11.96
N ILE A 286 6.33 -2.64 -12.63
CA ILE A 286 5.91 -2.78 -14.03
C ILE A 286 7.12 -2.82 -14.95
N SER A 287 8.09 -1.91 -14.78
CA SER A 287 9.30 -1.86 -15.61
C SER A 287 10.11 -3.15 -15.54
N GLU A 288 10.14 -3.80 -14.37
CA GLU A 288 10.82 -5.07 -14.18
C GLU A 288 10.01 -6.24 -14.75
N LEU A 289 8.69 -6.29 -14.53
CA LEU A 289 7.83 -7.35 -15.10
C LEU A 289 7.72 -7.28 -16.63
N ALA A 290 7.76 -6.08 -17.20
CA ALA A 290 7.72 -5.86 -18.65
C ALA A 290 8.85 -6.62 -19.36
N SER A 291 10.00 -6.75 -18.70
CA SER A 291 11.16 -7.48 -19.25
C SER A 291 10.99 -9.02 -19.25
N ASP A 292 10.10 -9.57 -18.43
CA ASP A 292 9.99 -11.01 -18.17
C ASP A 292 8.69 -11.67 -18.69
N PHE A 293 7.55 -10.95 -18.71
CA PHE A 293 6.23 -11.59 -18.90
C PHE A 293 5.50 -11.26 -20.20
N VAL A 294 5.76 -10.12 -20.83
CA VAL A 294 5.01 -9.67 -22.02
C VAL A 294 5.99 -9.45 -23.17
N SER A 295 6.40 -10.55 -23.81
CA SER A 295 7.35 -10.52 -24.92
C SER A 295 6.89 -9.71 -26.15
N ASP A 296 5.62 -9.31 -26.20
CA ASP A 296 4.99 -8.65 -27.35
C ASP A 296 4.48 -7.21 -27.06
N ILE A 297 4.60 -6.71 -25.82
CA ILE A 297 4.21 -5.32 -25.47
C ILE A 297 5.38 -4.65 -24.76
N ASP A 298 6.01 -3.69 -25.42
CA ASP A 298 7.03 -2.86 -24.81
C ASP A 298 6.37 -1.87 -23.83
N LEU A 299 6.51 -2.16 -22.54
CA LEU A 299 6.06 -1.31 -21.45
C LEU A 299 7.24 -0.61 -20.76
N SER A 300 8.43 -0.56 -21.38
CA SER A 300 9.58 0.12 -20.76
C SER A 300 9.35 1.60 -20.52
N ASP A 301 8.53 2.22 -21.37
CA ASP A 301 8.14 3.63 -21.30
C ASP A 301 6.81 3.84 -20.56
N PHE A 302 6.20 2.77 -20.03
CA PHE A 302 4.95 2.87 -19.27
C PHE A 302 5.20 3.56 -17.93
N ASP A 303 4.68 4.77 -17.79
CA ASP A 303 4.70 5.52 -16.54
C ASP A 303 3.28 5.79 -16.05
N LEU A 304 2.89 5.12 -14.96
CA LEU A 304 1.58 5.30 -14.36
C LEU A 304 1.34 6.74 -13.87
N THR A 305 2.37 7.55 -13.65
CA THR A 305 2.20 8.98 -13.32
C THR A 305 1.65 9.78 -14.50
N GLU A 306 2.08 9.45 -15.72
CA GLU A 306 1.77 10.18 -16.95
C GLU A 306 0.48 9.66 -17.62
N VAL A 307 0.24 8.35 -17.56
CA VAL A 307 -0.91 7.69 -18.19
C VAL A 307 -2.23 8.26 -17.69
N SER A 308 -3.13 8.63 -18.59
CA SER A 308 -4.50 9.04 -18.25
C SER A 308 -5.50 8.03 -18.82
N PHE A 309 -5.90 7.05 -18.02
CA PHE A 309 -6.86 6.04 -18.45
C PHE A 309 -8.20 6.66 -18.88
N ALA A 310 -8.61 7.76 -18.27
CA ALA A 310 -9.79 8.52 -18.71
C ALA A 310 -9.65 9.01 -20.17
N LYS A 311 -8.49 9.58 -20.55
CA LYS A 311 -8.24 9.99 -21.93
C LYS A 311 -8.18 8.79 -22.87
N GLU A 312 -7.53 7.70 -22.47
CA GLU A 312 -7.52 6.46 -23.26
C GLU A 312 -8.96 5.96 -23.55
N GLY A 313 -9.89 6.14 -22.61
CA GLY A 313 -11.30 5.84 -22.79
C GLY A 313 -12.02 6.77 -23.78
N GLU A 314 -11.61 8.05 -23.85
CA GLU A 314 -12.09 9.00 -24.87
C GLU A 314 -11.58 8.60 -26.27
N ILE A 315 -10.33 8.14 -26.39
CA ILE A 315 -9.76 7.69 -27.68
C ILE A 315 -10.56 6.53 -28.29
N ILE A 316 -10.96 5.55 -27.48
CA ILE A 316 -11.79 4.42 -27.97
C ILE A 316 -13.17 4.92 -28.42
N GLU A 317 -13.77 5.87 -27.69
CA GLU A 317 -15.06 6.45 -28.05
C GLU A 317 -14.97 7.20 -29.38
N ASP A 318 -13.95 8.05 -29.56
CA ASP A 318 -13.70 8.78 -30.79
C ASP A 318 -13.43 7.84 -31.98
N LEU A 319 -12.69 6.74 -31.76
CA LEU A 319 -12.48 5.69 -32.77
C LEU A 319 -13.78 5.08 -33.27
N PHE A 320 -14.73 4.85 -32.37
CA PHE A 320 -16.03 4.32 -32.71
C PHE A 320 -16.97 5.33 -33.35
N GLU A 321 -16.98 6.56 -32.84
CA GLU A 321 -17.72 7.65 -33.47
C GLU A 321 -17.22 7.89 -34.89
N TYR A 322 -15.91 7.80 -35.11
CA TYR A 322 -15.31 7.85 -36.44
C TYR A 322 -15.74 6.67 -37.32
N GLN A 323 -15.80 5.44 -36.79
CA GLN A 323 -16.31 4.28 -37.56
C GLN A 323 -17.79 4.45 -37.96
N GLU A 324 -18.64 4.95 -37.06
CA GLU A 324 -20.07 5.13 -37.33
C GLU A 324 -20.36 6.36 -38.21
N ASN A 325 -19.57 7.41 -38.06
CA ASN A 325 -19.70 8.67 -38.78
C ASN A 325 -18.33 9.37 -38.92
N PRO A 326 -17.57 9.10 -39.99
CA PRO A 326 -16.22 9.65 -40.19
C PRO A 326 -16.14 11.17 -40.27
N ASP A 327 -17.26 11.86 -40.48
CA ASP A 327 -17.33 13.33 -40.48
C ASP A 327 -17.58 13.92 -39.06
N SER A 328 -17.81 13.07 -38.04
CA SER A 328 -18.07 13.52 -36.66
C SER A 328 -16.81 13.89 -35.89
N VAL A 329 -15.68 13.27 -36.22
CA VAL A 329 -14.37 13.49 -35.58
C VAL A 329 -13.35 13.86 -36.66
N SER A 330 -12.48 14.83 -36.36
CA SER A 330 -11.39 15.21 -37.27
C SER A 330 -10.39 14.06 -37.41
N THR A 331 -10.18 13.59 -38.65
CA THR A 331 -9.26 12.46 -38.94
C THR A 331 -7.82 12.77 -38.51
N ASP A 332 -7.34 13.98 -38.77
CA ASP A 332 -6.00 14.42 -38.35
C ASP A 332 -5.87 14.42 -36.81
N GLU A 333 -6.88 14.92 -36.09
CA GLU A 333 -6.88 14.99 -34.62
C GLU A 333 -6.98 13.59 -33.98
N LEU A 334 -7.83 12.72 -34.53
CA LEU A 334 -7.98 11.35 -34.06
C LEU A 334 -6.67 10.56 -34.20
N ILE A 335 -6.05 10.61 -35.38
CA ILE A 335 -4.79 9.90 -35.64
C ILE A 335 -3.67 10.44 -34.76
N GLN A 336 -3.60 11.75 -34.56
CA GLN A 336 -2.62 12.34 -33.64
C GLN A 336 -2.88 11.92 -32.19
N THR A 337 -4.14 11.78 -31.78
CA THR A 337 -4.49 11.36 -30.41
C THR A 337 -4.16 9.87 -30.21
N ILE A 338 -4.48 9.00 -31.17
CA ILE A 338 -4.11 7.58 -31.12
C ILE A 338 -2.59 7.39 -31.15
N ALA A 339 -1.85 8.18 -31.94
CA ALA A 339 -0.38 8.11 -31.99
C ALA A 339 0.29 8.39 -30.62
N ASN A 340 -0.39 9.19 -29.80
CA ASN A 340 0.05 9.57 -28.45
C ASN A 340 -0.58 8.68 -27.35
N SER A 341 -1.33 7.64 -27.72
CA SER A 341 -1.95 6.72 -26.78
C SER A 341 -0.90 5.83 -26.12
N ASP A 342 -1.01 5.68 -24.80
CA ASP A 342 -0.14 4.82 -24.00
C ASP A 342 -0.68 3.38 -23.90
N ILE A 343 -1.98 3.17 -24.18
CA ILE A 343 -2.66 1.89 -23.99
C ILE A 343 -3.41 1.44 -25.25
N ILE A 344 -4.25 2.28 -25.83
CA ILE A 344 -5.10 1.90 -26.97
C ILE A 344 -4.29 1.48 -28.19
N LEU A 345 -3.26 2.24 -28.57
CA LEU A 345 -2.45 1.90 -29.75
C LEU A 345 -1.72 0.55 -29.59
N PRO A 346 -0.97 0.28 -28.49
CA PRO A 346 -0.38 -1.04 -28.23
C PRO A 346 -1.41 -2.17 -28.16
N VAL A 347 -2.54 -1.95 -27.48
CA VAL A 347 -3.60 -2.96 -27.38
C VAL A 347 -4.17 -3.26 -28.76
N ALA A 348 -4.51 -2.24 -29.54
CA ALA A 348 -5.12 -2.42 -30.86
C ALA A 348 -4.16 -3.07 -31.87
N ALA A 349 -2.87 -2.76 -31.80
CA ALA A 349 -1.83 -3.45 -32.57
C ALA A 349 -1.79 -4.96 -32.27
N SER A 350 -1.97 -5.34 -31.00
CA SER A 350 -1.94 -6.74 -30.56
C SER A 350 -3.25 -7.53 -30.77
N SER A 351 -4.39 -6.86 -30.94
CA SER A 351 -5.73 -7.46 -30.77
C SER A 351 -6.59 -7.62 -32.04
N GLU A 352 -5.98 -7.63 -33.24
CA GLU A 352 -6.70 -7.65 -34.55
C GLU A 352 -7.77 -6.55 -34.70
N ILE A 353 -7.80 -5.53 -33.84
CA ILE A 353 -8.77 -4.44 -33.90
C ILE A 353 -8.59 -3.72 -35.23
N LYS A 354 -9.62 -3.79 -36.07
CA LYS A 354 -9.72 -3.07 -37.33
C LYS A 354 -11.01 -2.28 -37.35
N ILE A 355 -10.91 -1.01 -37.70
CA ILE A 355 -12.09 -0.20 -37.97
C ILE A 355 -12.53 -0.42 -39.41
N GLU A 356 -13.82 -0.67 -39.59
CA GLU A 356 -14.40 -0.88 -40.92
C GLU A 356 -14.61 0.47 -41.62
N LEU A 357 -13.69 0.80 -42.53
CA LEU A 357 -13.72 2.02 -43.34
C LEU A 357 -13.80 1.73 -44.84
N ASP A 358 -14.38 2.65 -45.60
CA ASP A 358 -14.36 2.61 -47.06
C ASP A 358 -13.01 3.09 -47.66
N ASP A 359 -12.83 2.90 -48.98
CA ASP A 359 -11.57 3.24 -49.66
C ASP A 359 -11.24 4.75 -49.59
N SER A 360 -12.26 5.62 -49.54
CA SER A 360 -12.06 7.07 -49.45
C SER A 360 -11.64 7.49 -48.05
N GLU A 361 -12.19 6.85 -47.02
CA GLU A 361 -11.87 7.08 -45.61
C GLU A 361 -10.47 6.57 -45.27
N LYS A 362 -10.11 5.38 -45.77
CA LYS A 362 -8.75 4.85 -45.66
C LYS A 362 -7.71 5.78 -46.28
N ALA A 363 -8.00 6.36 -47.44
CA ALA A 363 -7.10 7.32 -48.08
C ALA A 363 -6.91 8.60 -47.26
N LYS A 364 -7.98 9.11 -46.60
CA LYS A 364 -7.88 10.25 -45.68
C LYS A 364 -7.03 9.92 -44.45
N ALA A 365 -7.25 8.74 -43.86
CA ALA A 365 -6.47 8.27 -42.73
C ALA A 365 -4.99 8.09 -43.10
N GLU A 366 -4.69 7.50 -44.26
CA GLU A 366 -3.32 7.34 -44.75
C GLU A 366 -2.63 8.70 -44.98
N GLU A 367 -3.33 9.68 -45.56
CA GLU A 367 -2.79 11.04 -45.71
C GLU A 367 -2.45 11.68 -44.36
N SER A 368 -3.30 11.47 -43.36
CA SER A 368 -3.13 12.01 -42.01
C SER A 368 -1.98 11.32 -41.27
N ILE A 369 -1.85 10.00 -41.37
CA ILE A 369 -0.71 9.23 -40.83
C ILE A 369 0.60 9.73 -41.44
N ASN A 370 0.65 9.97 -42.75
CA ASN A 370 1.84 10.44 -43.44
C ASN A 370 2.25 11.88 -43.06
N LYS A 371 1.37 12.66 -42.42
CA LYS A 371 1.66 14.01 -41.89
C LYS A 371 2.22 13.99 -40.47
N LEU A 372 2.20 12.84 -39.77
CA LEU A 372 2.74 12.74 -38.41
C LEU A 372 4.26 13.01 -38.41
N GLU A 373 4.69 13.94 -37.58
CA GLU A 373 6.12 14.23 -37.35
C GLU A 373 6.55 13.67 -36.00
N GLY A 374 7.73 13.05 -35.94
CA GLY A 374 8.33 12.58 -34.68
C GLY A 374 7.75 11.27 -34.11
N VAL A 375 6.96 10.53 -34.91
CA VAL A 375 6.44 9.20 -34.57
C VAL A 375 7.34 8.13 -35.18
N ASP A 376 7.62 7.07 -34.43
CA ASP A 376 8.46 5.96 -34.91
C ASP A 376 7.75 5.07 -35.96
N GLU A 377 8.54 4.27 -36.71
CA GLU A 377 8.03 3.41 -37.78
C GLU A 377 7.08 2.31 -37.28
N GLN A 378 7.23 1.87 -36.02
CA GLN A 378 6.38 0.84 -35.44
C GLN A 378 4.98 1.39 -35.17
N LYS A 379 4.87 2.55 -34.53
CA LYS A 379 3.61 3.26 -34.32
C LYS A 379 2.89 3.60 -35.62
N ILE A 380 3.63 3.96 -36.67
CA ILE A 380 3.05 4.18 -38.00
C ILE A 380 2.44 2.89 -38.56
N THR A 381 3.16 1.76 -38.43
CA THR A 381 2.66 0.44 -38.80
C THR A 381 1.39 0.07 -38.03
N ASP A 382 1.39 0.27 -36.72
CA ASP A 382 0.28 -0.06 -35.83
C ASP A 382 -0.97 0.79 -36.15
N LEU A 383 -0.78 2.09 -36.41
CA LEU A 383 -1.84 2.97 -36.89
C LEU A 383 -2.41 2.47 -38.23
N LYS A 384 -1.57 2.14 -39.21
CA LYS A 384 -2.05 1.60 -40.50
C LYS A 384 -2.85 0.31 -40.31
N ASN A 385 -2.43 -0.56 -39.40
CA ASN A 385 -3.14 -1.80 -39.06
C ASN A 385 -4.55 -1.54 -38.52
N ILE A 386 -4.69 -0.60 -37.57
CA ILE A 386 -6.00 -0.22 -36.99
C ILE A 386 -6.96 0.25 -38.09
N PHE A 387 -6.48 1.12 -38.98
CA PHE A 387 -7.28 1.70 -40.07
C PHE A 387 -7.44 0.74 -41.27
N GLY A 388 -6.93 -0.50 -41.19
CA GLY A 388 -7.03 -1.49 -42.26
C GLY A 388 -6.36 -1.05 -43.57
N ILE A 389 -5.29 -0.25 -43.45
CA ILE A 389 -4.42 0.21 -44.55
C ILE A 389 -3.34 -0.85 -44.72
N THR A 390 -3.39 -1.60 -45.81
CA THR A 390 -2.40 -2.62 -46.16
C THR A 390 -1.36 -2.02 -47.11
N GLU A 391 -0.09 -2.41 -46.97
CA GLU A 391 0.99 -2.02 -47.91
C GLU A 391 0.71 -2.43 -49.37
#